data_AF-X1VZD6-F1
#
_entry.id   AF-X1VZD6-F1
#
_cell.length_a   1.000
_cell.length_b   1.000
_cell.length_c   1.000
_cell.angle_alpha   90.00
_cell.angle_beta   90.00
_cell.angle_gamma   90.00
#
_symmetry.space_group_name_H-M   'P 1'
#
loop_
_entity.id
_entity.type
_entity.pdbx_description
1 polymer ?
#
loop_
_entity_poly.entity_id
_entity_poly.type
_entity_poly.pdbx_seq_one_letter_code
_entity_poly.pdbx_strand_id
1 'polypeptide(L)' 'MEIIPAIDLRGGKCVRLYQGDYSQETVFSDDPVG' A
#
# COMPACT_ATOMS: atom_id res chain seq x y z
N MET A 1 -16.56 10.69 -15.56
CA MET A 1 -15.52 9.73 -15.15
C MET A 1 -14.98 10.23 -13.82
N GLU A 2 -15.13 9.44 -12.77
CA GLU A 2 -14.60 9.76 -11.44
C GLU A 2 -13.33 8.94 -11.22
N ILE A 3 -12.26 9.58 -10.74
CA ILE A 3 -11.00 8.93 -10.41
C ILE A 3 -10.95 8.82 -8.90
N ILE A 4 -10.84 7.59 -8.40
CA ILE A 4 -10.74 7.31 -6.97
C ILE A 4 -9.32 6.84 -6.68
N PRO A 5 -8.49 7.66 -6.01
CA PRO A 5 -7.17 7.23 -5.56
C PRO A 5 -7.29 6.08 -4.56
N ALA A 6 -6.32 5.17 -4.59
CA ALA A 6 -6.26 4.04 -3.66
C ALA A 6 -4.83 3.82 -3.16
N ILE A 7 -4.74 3.41 -1.90
CA ILE A 7 -3.53 2.91 -1.26
C ILE A 7 -3.87 1.61 -0.53
N ASP A 8 -2.87 0.76 -0.35
CA ASP A 8 -3.01 -0.47 0.43
C ASP A 8 -2.33 -0.26 1.79
N LEU A 9 -2.99 -0.72 2.85
CA LEU A 9 -2.48 -0.62 4.22
C LEU A 9 -2.25 -2.02 4.80
N ARG A 10 -1.07 -2.25 5.36
CA ARG A 10 -0.74 -3.49 6.07
C ARG A 10 0.23 -3.19 7.21
N GLY A 11 -0.07 -3.69 8.42
CA GLY A 11 0.81 -3.51 9.58
C GLY A 11 1.11 -2.05 9.93
N GLY A 12 0.18 -1.13 9.64
CA GLY A 12 0.36 0.31 9.85
C GLY A 12 1.12 1.04 8.73
N LYS A 13 1.59 0.33 7.69
CA LYS A 13 2.39 0.90 6.60
C LYS A 13 1.57 1.04 5.31
N CYS A 14 1.96 2.00 4.46
CA CYS A 14 1.50 2.08 3.08
C CYS A 14 2.36 1.16 2.20
N VAL A 15 1.72 0.20 1.54
CA VAL A 15 2.40 -0.88 0.82
C VAL A 15 1.80 -1.12 -0.56
N ARG A 16 2.46 -1.95 -1.37
CA ARG A 16 1.88 -2.62 -2.54
C ARG A 16 2.41 -4.03 -2.63
N LEU A 17 1.52 -4.99 -2.91
CA LEU A 17 1.90 -6.37 -3.21
C LEU A 17 1.96 -6.57 -4.72
N TYR A 18 3.01 -7.20 -5.24
CA TYR A 18 3.06 -7.57 -6.65
C TYR A 18 2.06 -8.71 -6.90
N GLN A 19 1.03 -8.44 -7.71
CA GLN A 19 -0.03 -9.40 -8.03
C GLN A 19 -0.70 -10.04 -6.79
N GLY A 20 -0.71 -9.34 -5.65
CA GLY A 20 -1.28 -9.84 -4.40
C GLY A 20 -0.35 -10.78 -3.61
N ASP A 21 0.90 -10.98 -4.04
CA ASP A 21 1.87 -11.83 -3.34
C ASP A 21 2.44 -11.12 -2.10
N TYR A 22 2.14 -11.66 -0.93
CA TYR A 22 2.56 -11.13 0.36
C TYR A 22 4.08 -11.16 0.56
N SER A 23 4.79 -12.05 -0.16
CA SER A 23 6.25 -12.15 -0.13
C SER A 23 6.95 -11.09 -0.99
N GLN A 24 6.22 -10.47 -1.92
CA GLN A 24 6.71 -9.42 -2.82
C GLN A 24 6.04 -8.09 -2.47
N GLU A 25 6.33 -7.61 -1.26
CA GLU A 25 5.85 -6.34 -0.73
C GLU A 25 6.84 -5.21 -0.99
N THR A 26 6.34 -4.08 -1.49
CA THR A 26 7.06 -2.81 -1.50
C THR A 26 6.43 -1.87 -0.47
N VAL A 27 7.24 -1.34 0.45
CA VAL A 27 6.81 -0.32 1.43
C VAL A 27 7.07 1.07 0.83
N PHE A 28 6.06 1.94 0.84
CA PHE A 28 6.16 3.33 0.39
C PHE A 28 6.22 4.33 1.55
N SER A 29 5.57 4.04 2.67
CA SER A 29 5.68 4.81 3.91
C SER A 29 5.48 3.91 5.13
N ASP A 30 6.32 4.09 6.16
CA ASP A 30 6.19 3.42 7.45
C ASP A 30 5.14 4.07 8.36
N ASP A 31 4.84 5.35 8.14
CA ASP A 31 3.79 6.11 8.81
C ASP A 31 3.01 6.92 7.75
N PRO A 32 1.87 6.41 7.25
CA PRO A 32 1.13 7.05 6.17
C PRO A 32 0.27 8.24 6.63
N VAL A 33 0.20 8.52 7.93
CA VAL A 33 -0.57 9.64 8.51
C VAL A 33 0.30 10.68 9.21
N GLY A 34 1.58 10.38 9.42
CA GLY A 34 2.56 11.21 10.11
C GLY A 34 2.79 12.59 9.52
#